data_AF-A0AAN8U4G6-F1
#
_entry.id   AF-A0AAN8U4G6-F1
#
_cell.length_a   1.000
_cell.length_b   1.000
_cell.length_c   1.000
_cell.angle_alpha   90.00
_cell.angle_beta   90.00
_cell.angle_gamma   90.00
#
_symmetry.space_group_name_H-M   'P 1'
#
loop_
_entity.id
_entity.type
_entity.pdbx_description
1 polymer ?
#
loop_
_entity_poly.entity_id
_entity_poly.type
_entity_poly.pdbx_seq_one_letter_code
_entity_poly.pdbx_strand_id
1 'polypeptide(L)'
;MDKSWINILNRLDPLYENGAKEFLHFASLDRPNASAILCPCQKCCNMKFVRKDLIVEHIVVDGFLTSYTSWIYHGEELFSSKLVNQLDKGDEM
;
A
#
# COMPACT_ATOMS: atom_id res chain seq x y z
N MET A 1 9.21 -3.03 -3.34
CA MET A 1 9.02 -1.57 -3.41
C MET A 1 9.59 -0.96 -2.14
N ASP A 2 10.26 0.19 -2.23
CA ASP A 2 10.75 0.89 -1.04
C ASP A 2 9.57 1.47 -0.25
N LYS A 3 9.60 1.30 1.07
CA LYS A 3 8.58 1.77 2.01
C LYS A 3 9.18 2.59 3.14
N SER A 4 10.48 2.88 3.08
CA SER A 4 11.20 3.68 4.07
C SER A 4 10.58 5.07 4.24
N TRP A 5 10.04 5.64 3.15
CA TRP A 5 9.36 6.94 3.11
C TRP A 5 8.19 7.06 4.09
N ILE A 6 7.52 5.94 4.44
CA ILE A 6 6.40 5.92 5.40
C ILE A 6 6.84 6.47 6.77
N ASN A 7 8.11 6.31 7.12
CA ASN A 7 8.68 6.73 8.41
C ASN A 7 9.29 8.14 8.40
N ILE A 8 9.26 8.85 7.27
CA ILE A 8 9.75 10.23 7.21
C ILE A 8 8.79 11.13 7.98
N LEU A 9 9.29 11.80 9.02
CA LEU A 9 8.47 12.66 9.90
C LEU A 9 8.07 13.98 9.22
N ASN A 10 8.93 14.51 8.35
CA ASN A 10 8.66 15.72 7.59
C ASN A 10 7.86 15.39 6.33
N ARG A 11 6.54 15.61 6.35
CA ARG A 11 5.67 15.33 5.19
C ARG A 11 5.83 16.30 4.01
N LEU A 12 6.61 17.36 4.17
CA LEU A 12 7.01 18.27 3.08
C LEU A 12 8.31 17.80 2.40
N ASP A 13 8.93 16.73 2.88
CA ASP A 13 10.07 16.12 2.21
C ASP A 13 9.64 15.55 0.86
N PRO A 14 10.33 15.88 -0.25
CA PRO A 14 10.02 15.34 -1.57
C PRO A 14 9.99 13.80 -1.61
N LEU A 15 10.77 13.12 -0.77
CA LEU A 15 10.75 11.65 -0.68
C LEU A 15 9.42 11.13 -0.14
N TYR A 16 8.75 11.87 0.75
CA TYR A 16 7.43 11.50 1.26
C TYR A 16 6.37 11.59 0.17
N GLU A 17 6.33 12.72 -0.55
CA GLU A 17 5.39 12.93 -1.65
C GLU A 17 5.63 11.92 -2.79
N ASN A 18 6.90 11.65 -3.13
CA ASN A 18 7.24 10.66 -4.14
C ASN A 18 6.80 9.25 -3.72
N GLY A 19 7.06 8.86 -2.47
CA GLY A 19 6.56 7.59 -1.94
C GLY A 19 5.03 7.46 -1.97
N ALA A 20 4.31 8.55 -1.67
CA ALA A 20 2.86 8.58 -1.80
C ALA A 20 2.37 8.40 -3.26
N LYS A 21 3.08 9.00 -4.23
CA LYS A 21 2.81 8.81 -5.67
C LYS A 21 3.11 7.38 -6.12
N GLU A 22 4.21 6.79 -5.66
CA GLU A 22 4.57 5.40 -5.95
C GLU A 22 3.54 4.42 -5.37
N PHE A 23 3.07 4.67 -4.15
CA PHE A 23 1.96 3.91 -3.56
C PHE A 23 0.70 3.99 -4.43
N LEU A 24 0.28 5.20 -4.84
CA LEU A 24 -0.90 5.36 -5.68
C LEU A 24 -0.74 4.65 -7.03
N HIS A 25 0.43 4.73 -7.63
CA HIS A 25 0.74 4.03 -8.87
C HIS A 25 0.58 2.51 -8.68
N PHE A 26 1.21 1.94 -7.66
CA PHE A 26 1.08 0.52 -7.31
C PHE A 26 -0.38 0.11 -7.08
N ALA A 27 -1.09 0.81 -6.20
CA ALA A 27 -2.47 0.50 -5.87
C ALA A 27 -3.42 0.64 -7.08
N SER A 28 -3.06 1.47 -8.06
CA SER A 28 -3.83 1.63 -9.29
C SER A 28 -3.63 0.46 -10.26
N LEU A 29 -2.51 -0.26 -10.18
CA LEU A 29 -2.26 -1.46 -11.01
C LEU A 29 -3.12 -2.65 -10.57
N ASP A 30 -3.42 -2.78 -9.27
CA ASP A 30 -4.32 -3.83 -8.74
C ASP A 30 -5.74 -3.69 -9.30
N ARG A 31 -6.22 -2.44 -9.45
CA ARG A 31 -7.58 -2.14 -9.96
C ARG A 31 -7.53 -0.99 -10.95
N PRO A 32 -7.13 -1.22 -12.21
CA PRO A 32 -6.94 -0.15 -13.20
C PRO A 32 -8.24 0.62 -13.46
N ASN A 33 -9.38 -0.08 -13.53
CA ASN A 33 -10.68 0.49 -13.86
C ASN A 33 -11.39 1.18 -12.68
N ALA A 34 -10.89 1.04 -11.45
CA ALA A 34 -11.50 1.68 -10.29
C ALA A 34 -11.20 3.18 -10.28
N SER A 35 -12.21 4.02 -10.04
CA SER A 35 -12.04 5.47 -9.86
C SER A 35 -11.60 5.87 -8.45
N ALA A 36 -11.78 4.96 -7.49
CA ALA A 36 -11.46 5.14 -6.08
C ALA A 36 -10.83 3.88 -5.48
N ILE A 37 -10.00 4.06 -4.45
CA ILE A 37 -9.35 2.99 -3.68
C ILE A 37 -9.49 3.26 -2.19
N LEU A 38 -9.20 2.27 -1.34
CA LEU A 38 -9.15 2.47 0.10
C LEU A 38 -8.03 3.45 0.45
N CYS A 39 -8.34 4.47 1.23
CA CYS A 39 -7.36 5.49 1.58
C CYS A 39 -6.51 5.01 2.77
N PRO A 40 -5.17 4.90 2.61
CA PRO A 40 -4.28 4.44 3.66
C PRO A 40 -3.87 5.56 4.62
N CYS A 41 -4.44 6.77 4.51
CA CYS A 41 -4.06 7.85 5.41
C CYS A 41 -4.51 7.56 6.85
N GLN A 42 -3.84 8.14 7.83
CA GLN A 42 -4.07 7.92 9.26
C GLN A 42 -5.50 8.27 9.69
N LYS A 43 -6.17 9.19 8.98
CA LYS A 43 -7.57 9.55 9.22
C LYS A 43 -8.56 8.55 8.65
N CYS A 44 -8.23 7.91 7.53
CA CYS A 44 -9.12 6.99 6.82
C CYS A 44 -8.91 5.52 7.20
N CYS A 45 -7.73 5.16 7.69
CA CYS A 45 -7.37 3.83 8.20
C CYS A 45 -7.68 2.65 7.26
N ASN A 46 -7.56 2.82 5.94
CA ASN A 46 -8.00 1.83 4.95
C ASN A 46 -9.50 1.46 5.04
N MET A 47 -10.35 2.32 5.59
CA MET A 47 -11.79 2.09 5.74
C MET A 47 -12.67 2.95 4.82
N LYS A 48 -12.09 3.98 4.20
CA LYS A 48 -12.81 4.91 3.33
C LYS A 48 -12.30 4.83 1.90
N PHE A 49 -13.21 4.65 0.94
CA PHE A 49 -12.89 4.83 -0.48
C PHE A 49 -12.74 6.31 -0.82
N VAL A 50 -11.61 6.66 -1.44
CA VAL A 50 -11.28 8.02 -1.89
C VAL A 50 -10.86 7.94 -3.35
N ARG A 51 -11.21 8.98 -4.13
CA ARG A 51 -10.86 9.05 -5.55
C ARG A 51 -9.33 9.02 -5.71
N LYS A 52 -8.84 8.28 -6.71
CA LYS A 52 -7.40 8.06 -6.92
C LYS A 52 -6.59 9.36 -6.95
N ASP A 53 -7.10 10.39 -7.61
CA ASP A 53 -6.46 11.71 -7.73
C ASP A 53 -6.40 12.51 -6.42
N LEU A 54 -7.16 12.13 -5.38
CA LEU A 54 -7.09 12.74 -4.04
C LEU A 54 -6.24 11.93 -3.04
N ILE A 55 -5.81 10.71 -3.39
CA ILE A 55 -5.10 9.83 -2.46
C ILE A 55 -3.77 10.44 -2.02
N VAL A 56 -2.99 11.01 -2.95
CA VAL A 56 -1.69 11.62 -2.63
C VAL A 56 -1.90 12.80 -1.68
N GLU A 57 -2.90 13.66 -1.93
CA GLU A 57 -3.25 14.78 -1.05
C GLU A 57 -3.58 14.28 0.37
N HIS A 58 -4.45 13.27 0.48
CA HIS A 58 -4.79 12.67 1.78
C HIS A 58 -3.56 12.11 2.50
N ILE A 59 -2.65 11.44 1.80
CA ILE A 59 -1.42 10.90 2.40
C ILE A 59 -0.50 12.02 2.88
N VAL A 60 -0.32 13.09 2.10
CA VAL A 60 0.56 14.21 2.45
C VAL A 60 -0.02 15.02 3.62
N VAL A 61 -1.32 15.31 3.59
CA VAL A 61 -2.00 16.14 4.60
C VAL A 61 -2.20 15.37 5.91
N ASP A 62 -2.86 14.21 5.84
CA ASP A 62 -3.27 13.43 7.01
C ASP A 62 -2.20 12.42 7.46
N GLY A 63 -1.16 12.18 6.65
CA GLY A 63 -0.12 11.18 6.92
C GLY A 63 -0.55 9.77 6.51
N PHE A 64 0.40 8.95 6.04
CA PHE A 64 0.22 7.52 5.81
C PHE A 64 0.11 6.75 7.13
N LEU A 65 -0.76 5.75 7.18
CA LEU A 65 -0.90 4.87 8.34
C LEU A 65 0.36 4.00 8.49
N THR A 66 1.26 4.36 9.40
CA THR A 66 2.58 3.73 9.56
C THR A 66 2.54 2.25 9.91
N SER A 67 1.47 1.77 10.55
CA SER A 67 1.26 0.35 10.83
C SER A 67 0.88 -0.47 9.58
N TYR A 68 0.53 0.18 8.48
CA TYR A 68 0.09 -0.46 7.24
C TYR A 68 1.28 -0.67 6.28
N THR A 69 2.21 -1.53 6.69
CA THR A 69 3.43 -1.82 5.92
C THR A 69 3.23 -2.93 4.89
N SER A 70 2.22 -3.78 5.05
CA SER A 70 1.77 -4.74 4.04
C SER A 70 0.53 -4.22 3.35
N TRP A 71 0.63 -3.89 2.07
CA TRP A 71 -0.42 -3.29 1.26
C TRP A 71 -1.42 -4.32 0.73
N ILE A 72 -1.90 -5.19 1.62
CA ILE A 72 -2.78 -6.33 1.31
C ILE A 72 -4.12 -5.90 0.70
N TYR A 73 -4.61 -4.68 1.01
CA TYR A 73 -5.82 -4.14 0.39
C TYR A 73 -5.58 -3.58 -1.02
N HIS A 74 -4.33 -3.52 -1.46
CA HIS A 74 -3.89 -2.89 -2.71
C HIS A 74 -3.03 -3.82 -3.57
N GLY A 75 -3.15 -5.14 -3.39
CA GLY A 75 -2.53 -6.13 -4.28
C GLY A 75 -1.12 -6.58 -3.90
N GLU A 76 -0.61 -6.21 -2.72
CA GLU A 76 0.64 -6.82 -2.24
C GLU A 76 0.39 -8.24 -1.72
N GLU A 77 1.00 -9.22 -2.39
CA GLU A 77 0.99 -10.61 -1.94
C GLU A 77 1.86 -10.78 -0.69
N LEU A 78 1.32 -11.47 0.32
CA LEU A 78 2.12 -11.92 1.46
C LEU A 78 2.98 -13.10 1.01
N PHE A 79 4.30 -12.96 1.09
CA PHE A 79 5.29 -13.98 0.67
C PHE A 79 5.12 -15.36 1.35
N SER A 80 4.22 -15.52 2.32
CA SER A 80 3.98 -16.80 3.01
C SER A 80 3.26 -17.85 2.16
N SER A 81 2.55 -17.50 1.07
CA SER A 81 1.78 -18.46 0.27
C SER A 81 2.63 -19.33 -0.67
N LYS A 82 3.85 -18.92 -1.02
CA LYS A 82 4.74 -19.70 -1.90
C LYS A 82 5.49 -20.84 -1.18
N LEU A 83 5.66 -20.74 0.14
CA LEU A 83 6.37 -21.76 0.92
C LEU A 83 5.46 -22.93 1.33
N VAL A 84 4.15 -22.69 1.55
CA VAL A 84 3.20 -23.76 1.90
C VAL A 84 3.03 -24.76 0.76
N ASN A 85 3.02 -24.29 -0.50
CA ASN A 85 2.85 -25.15 -1.68
C ASN A 85 4.07 -26.01 -2.05
N GLN A 86 5.23 -25.84 -1.38
CA GLN A 86 6.45 -26.63 -1.63
C GLN A 86 6.67 -27.71 -0.55
N LEU A 87 5.97 -27.65 0.58
CA LEU A 87 6.11 -28.61 1.67
C LEU A 87 5.12 -29.79 1.58
N ASP A 88 4.07 -29.69 0.76
CA ASP A 88 3.09 -30.77 0.54
C ASP A 88 3.47 -31.78 -0.56
N LYS A 89 4.61 -31.62 -1.24
CA LYS A 89 5.05 -32.54 -2.32
C LYS A 89 6.19 -33.48 -1.95
N GLY A 90 6.59 -33.50 -0.69
CA GLY A 90 7.69 -34.34 -0.22
C GLY A 90 7.22 -35.29 0.86
N ASP A 91 6.29 -36.20 0.56
CA ASP A 91 6.04 -37.46 1.29
C ASP A 91 4.98 -38.31 0.54
N GLU A 92 5.31 -38.75 -0.69
CA GLU A 92 4.74 -39.97 -1.26
C GLU A 92 5.88 -40.85 -1.77
N MET A 93 5.79 -42.13 -1.43
CA MET A 93 6.80 -43.20 -1.35
C MET A 93 7.62 -43.46 -2.62
#